data_AF-A0A974Z0U2-F1
#
_entry.id   AF-A0A974Z0U2-F1
#
_cell.length_a   1.000
_cell.length_b   1.000
_cell.length_c   1.000
_cell.angle_alpha   90.00
_cell.angle_beta   90.00
_cell.angle_gamma   90.00
#
_symmetry.space_group_name_H-M   'P 1'
#
loop_
_entity.id
_entity.type
_entity.pdbx_description
1 polymer ?
#
loop_
_entity_poly.entity_id
_entity_poly.type
_entity_poly.pdbx_seq_one_letter_code
_entity_poly.pdbx_strand_id
1 'polypeptide(L)'
;MLTKGSFQGTTVYENASYLNMWWSPCSNYLVKSLVDEEPILILDSFKTNSGSNLSTYIRMSMASSKEFTNLMTDEKQWKTMEVDFMKWNDEQGSMTVNFEFEDYTGKRQKGYLDFNWETGAISNIVFE
;
A
#
# COMPACT_ATOMS: atom_id res chain seq x y z
N MET A 1 6.55 4.64 32.31
CA MET A 1 5.40 5.51 32.03
C MET A 1 5.36 5.67 30.51
N LEU A 2 4.50 4.90 29.82
CA LEU A 2 4.31 5.01 28.38
C LEU A 2 3.20 6.05 28.17
N THR A 3 3.58 7.21 27.65
CA THR A 3 2.65 8.29 27.32
C THR A 3 1.86 7.86 26.09
N LYS A 4 0.60 7.42 26.28
CA LYS A 4 -0.35 7.23 25.18
C LYS A 4 -0.82 8.59 24.70
N GLY A 5 -0.32 9.02 23.54
CA GLY A 5 -0.83 10.18 22.83
C GLY A 5 -1.80 9.73 21.73
N SER A 6 -3.10 9.81 21.97
CA SER A 6 -4.08 9.69 20.87
C SER A 6 -4.24 11.05 20.20
N PHE A 7 -3.57 11.26 19.07
CA PHE A 7 -3.87 12.38 18.19
C PHE A 7 -4.95 11.95 17.20
N GLN A 8 -6.12 12.58 17.24
CA GLN A 8 -7.18 12.37 16.25
C GLN A 8 -6.61 12.59 14.83
N GLY A 9 -6.82 11.61 13.94
CA GLY A 9 -6.29 11.65 12.57
C GLY A 9 -4.93 10.98 12.36
N THR A 10 -4.37 10.32 13.39
CA THR A 10 -3.08 9.62 13.28
C THR A 10 -3.29 8.11 13.38
N THR A 11 -2.80 7.35 12.39
CA THR A 11 -2.71 5.90 12.52
C THR A 11 -1.49 5.56 13.37
N VAL A 12 -1.72 4.95 14.52
CA VAL A 12 -0.66 4.55 15.47
C VAL A 12 -0.46 3.05 15.38
N TYR A 13 0.73 2.63 14.95
CA TYR A 13 1.13 1.22 14.87
C TYR A 13 1.92 0.82 16.11
N GLU A 14 1.23 0.78 17.26
CA GLU A 14 1.85 0.63 18.59
C GLU A 14 2.59 -0.70 18.80
N ASN A 15 2.24 -1.77 18.06
CA ASN A 15 2.82 -3.12 18.19
C ASN A 15 3.44 -3.66 16.90
N ALA A 16 3.52 -2.86 15.83
CA ALA A 16 4.03 -3.35 14.56
C ALA A 16 5.55 -3.52 14.58
N SER A 17 6.02 -4.66 14.08
CA SER A 17 7.43 -4.97 13.86
C SER A 17 7.90 -4.39 12.52
N TYR A 18 9.02 -3.69 12.54
CA TYR A 18 9.65 -3.20 11.32
C TYR A 18 10.27 -4.35 10.51
N LEU A 19 10.03 -4.39 9.20
CA LEU A 19 10.65 -5.36 8.28
C LEU A 19 11.73 -4.72 7.40
N ASN A 20 11.37 -3.72 6.61
CA ASN A 20 12.24 -3.21 5.55
C ASN A 20 11.93 -1.75 5.17
N MET A 21 12.83 -1.09 4.46
CA MET A 21 12.61 0.25 3.91
C MET A 21 13.32 0.48 2.58
N TRP A 22 12.71 1.32 1.73
CA TRP A 22 13.21 1.64 0.39
C TRP A 22 13.07 3.13 0.07
N TRP A 23 14.20 3.80 -0.12
CA TRP A 23 14.25 5.18 -0.58
C TRP A 23 13.91 5.28 -2.07
N SER A 24 13.10 6.28 -2.42
CA SER A 24 12.85 6.60 -3.83
C SER A 24 14.11 7.12 -4.50
N PRO A 25 14.28 6.92 -5.83
CA PRO A 25 15.45 7.41 -6.57
C PRO A 25 15.65 8.92 -6.44
N CYS A 26 14.56 9.68 -6.30
CA CYS A 26 14.59 11.13 -6.12
C CYS A 26 14.70 11.57 -4.64
N SER A 27 14.84 10.63 -3.70
CA SER A 27 14.94 10.86 -2.24
C SER A 27 13.78 11.64 -1.61
N ASN A 28 12.67 11.80 -2.34
CA ASN A 28 11.50 12.52 -1.85
C ASN A 28 10.55 11.62 -1.04
N TYR A 29 10.70 10.30 -1.15
CA TYR A 29 9.81 9.32 -0.52
C TYR A 29 10.60 8.19 0.10
N LEU A 30 10.12 7.69 1.24
CA LEU A 30 10.59 6.47 1.87
C LEU A 30 9.40 5.54 2.07
N VAL A 31 9.45 4.35 1.48
CA VAL A 31 8.51 3.27 1.80
C VAL A 31 9.09 2.46 2.96
N LYS A 32 8.26 2.16 3.96
CA LYS A 32 8.57 1.27 5.08
C LYS A 32 7.57 0.12 5.09
N SER A 33 8.04 -1.09 5.29
CA SER A 33 7.21 -2.26 5.55
C SER A 33 7.21 -2.56 7.04
N LEU A 34 6.01 -2.70 7.60
CA LEU A 34 5.74 -3.06 8.98
C LEU A 34 4.87 -4.33 8.99
N VAL A 35 5.00 -5.14 10.02
CA VAL A 35 4.11 -6.28 10.29
C VAL A 35 3.47 -6.09 11.64
N ASP A 36 2.15 -5.99 11.65
CA ASP A 36 1.35 -6.15 12.86
C ASP A 36 0.65 -7.52 12.80
N GLU A 37 -0.65 -7.55 12.51
CA GLU A 37 -1.37 -8.77 12.11
C GLU A 37 -1.13 -9.11 10.63
N GLU A 38 -0.95 -8.10 9.79
CA GLU A 38 -0.71 -8.20 8.34
C GLU A 38 0.42 -7.24 7.93
N PRO A 39 1.08 -7.47 6.77
CA PRO A 39 2.01 -6.52 6.19
C PRO A 39 1.33 -5.18 5.84
N ILE A 40 1.94 -4.09 6.30
CA ILE A 40 1.47 -2.73 6.03
C ILE A 40 2.63 -1.90 5.49
N LEU A 41 2.39 -1.25 4.35
CA LEU A 41 3.29 -0.28 3.76
C LEU A 41 2.94 1.13 4.23
N ILE A 42 3.94 1.84 4.71
CA ILE A 42 3.88 3.26 5.06
C ILE A 42 4.77 4.04 4.11
N LEU A 43 4.26 5.15 3.58
CA LEU A 43 5.05 6.08 2.79
C LEU A 43 5.26 7.38 3.57
N ASP A 44 6.52 7.72 3.80
CA ASP A 44 6.90 9.05 4.27
C ASP A 44 7.25 9.93 3.07
N SER A 45 6.56 11.05 2.92
CA SER A 45 6.83 12.09 1.93
C SER A 45 7.63 13.20 2.57
N PHE A 46 8.88 13.37 2.12
CA PHE A 46 9.76 14.45 2.57
C PHE A 46 9.48 15.77 1.88
N LYS A 47 8.79 15.74 0.74
CA LYS A 47 8.26 16.94 0.06
C LYS A 47 7.22 17.68 0.91
N THR A 48 6.35 16.92 1.58
CA THR A 48 5.21 17.45 2.35
C THR A 48 5.37 17.25 3.85
N ASN A 49 6.47 16.63 4.29
CA ASN A 49 6.75 16.24 5.66
C ASN A 49 5.57 15.47 6.30
N SER A 50 5.09 14.43 5.61
CA SER A 50 3.89 13.68 5.99
C SER A 50 4.07 12.18 5.82
N GLY A 51 3.54 11.38 6.74
CA GLY A 51 3.43 9.93 6.60
C GLY A 51 2.04 9.51 6.13
N SER A 52 1.93 8.40 5.41
CA SER A 52 0.65 7.88 4.91
C SER A 52 0.63 6.35 4.86
N ASN A 53 -0.54 5.74 5.06
CA ASN A 53 -0.73 4.31 4.89
C ASN A 53 -0.81 3.98 3.39
N LEU A 54 0.33 3.66 2.80
CA LEU A 54 0.46 3.39 1.37
C LEU A 54 -0.39 2.18 0.96
N SER A 55 -0.46 1.13 1.78
CA SER A 55 -1.30 -0.04 1.49
C SER A 55 -2.76 0.36 1.29
N THR A 56 -3.31 1.25 2.13
CA THR A 56 -4.68 1.75 1.97
C THR A 56 -4.87 2.50 0.65
N TYR A 57 -3.94 3.37 0.28
CA TYR A 57 -4.04 4.11 -0.99
C TYR A 57 -3.98 3.19 -2.21
N ILE A 58 -3.10 2.19 -2.21
CA ILE A 58 -3.00 1.21 -3.29
C ILE A 58 -4.32 0.42 -3.41
N ARG A 59 -4.83 -0.10 -2.30
CA ARG A 59 -6.10 -0.84 -2.26
C ARG A 59 -7.25 0.05 -2.79
N MET A 60 -7.28 1.33 -2.41
CA MET A 60 -8.28 2.32 -2.87
C MET A 60 -8.23 2.53 -4.38
N SER A 61 -7.02 2.65 -4.93
CA SER A 61 -6.84 2.76 -6.37
C SER A 61 -7.21 1.49 -7.12
N MET A 62 -6.93 0.30 -6.56
CA MET A 62 -7.38 -0.97 -7.15
C MET A 62 -8.90 -1.06 -7.18
N ALA A 63 -9.59 -0.76 -6.08
CA ALA A 63 -11.04 -0.87 -6.02
C ALA A 63 -11.81 0.18 -6.84
N SER A 64 -11.19 1.32 -7.12
CA SER A 64 -11.74 2.32 -8.03
C SER A 64 -11.40 2.06 -9.50
N SER A 65 -10.53 1.09 -9.79
CA SER A 65 -10.14 0.74 -11.15
C SER A 65 -11.11 -0.23 -11.81
N LYS A 66 -11.33 -0.02 -13.11
CA LYS A 66 -12.15 -0.89 -13.95
C LYS A 66 -11.48 -2.23 -14.26
N GLU A 67 -10.18 -2.37 -14.03
CA GLU A 67 -9.43 -3.60 -14.28
C GLU A 67 -9.66 -4.65 -13.16
N PHE A 68 -10.12 -4.21 -12.00
CA PHE A 68 -10.38 -5.07 -10.83
C PHE A 68 -11.89 -5.29 -10.63
N THR A 69 -12.62 -5.64 -11.69
CA THR A 69 -14.08 -5.87 -11.62
C THR A 69 -14.49 -6.97 -10.66
N ASN A 70 -13.58 -7.91 -10.40
CA ASN A 70 -13.84 -9.09 -9.57
C ASN A 70 -13.42 -8.89 -8.11
N LEU A 71 -12.86 -7.73 -7.79
CA LEU A 71 -12.46 -7.41 -6.43
C LEU A 71 -13.71 -7.24 -5.56
N MET A 72 -13.77 -7.97 -4.45
CA MET A 72 -14.82 -7.77 -3.47
C MET A 72 -14.60 -6.45 -2.74
N THR A 73 -15.63 -5.60 -2.68
CA THR A 73 -15.54 -4.25 -2.10
C THR A 73 -16.11 -4.15 -0.69
N ASP A 74 -16.34 -5.28 -0.02
CA ASP A 74 -16.77 -5.25 1.37
C ASP A 74 -15.61 -4.79 2.29
N GLU A 75 -15.93 -4.03 3.35
CA GLU A 75 -14.91 -3.47 4.26
C GLU A 75 -14.11 -4.55 5.01
N LYS A 76 -14.61 -5.78 5.11
CA LYS A 76 -13.93 -6.88 5.82
C LYS A 76 -12.87 -7.54 4.95
N GLN A 77 -13.12 -7.67 3.66
CA GLN A 77 -12.25 -8.30 2.67
C GLN A 77 -11.20 -7.32 2.12
N TRP A 78 -11.43 -6.02 2.31
CA TRP A 78 -10.39 -5.00 2.13
C TRP A 78 -9.11 -5.29 2.92
N LYS A 79 -9.25 -5.88 4.11
CA LYS A 79 -8.12 -6.27 4.96
C LYS A 79 -7.37 -7.45 4.37
N THR A 80 -8.09 -8.41 3.80
CA THR A 80 -7.50 -9.62 3.20
C THR A 80 -6.72 -9.38 1.90
N MET A 81 -6.76 -8.16 1.34
CA MET A 81 -5.89 -7.81 0.22
C MET A 81 -4.48 -7.52 0.71
N GLU A 82 -3.54 -8.39 0.37
CA GLU A 82 -2.13 -8.18 0.62
C GLU A 82 -1.50 -7.34 -0.50
N VAL A 83 -0.65 -6.40 -0.11
CA VAL A 83 0.17 -5.59 -1.03
C VAL A 83 1.56 -5.42 -0.44
N ASP A 84 2.58 -5.63 -1.24
CA ASP A 84 3.98 -5.49 -0.85
C ASP A 84 4.81 -4.77 -1.92
N PHE A 85 5.84 -4.08 -1.45
CA PHE A 85 6.67 -3.22 -2.27
C PHE A 85 7.72 -4.06 -3.03
N MET A 86 7.81 -3.91 -4.35
CA MET A 86 8.82 -4.60 -5.14
C MET A 86 9.99 -3.68 -5.49
N LYS A 87 9.71 -2.53 -6.11
CA LYS A 87 10.74 -1.58 -6.55
C LYS A 87 10.16 -0.20 -6.82
N TRP A 88 11.02 0.80 -6.79
CA TRP A 88 10.75 2.09 -7.39
C TRP A 88 10.95 2.01 -8.91
N ASN A 89 10.15 2.78 -9.64
CA ASN A 89 10.33 3.01 -11.07
C ASN A 89 11.13 4.29 -11.32
N ASP A 90 11.54 4.51 -12.56
CA ASP A 90 12.30 5.71 -12.95
C ASP A 90 11.44 6.99 -12.91
N GLU A 91 10.12 6.83 -13.06
CA GLU A 91 9.17 7.93 -12.93
C GLU A 91 8.98 8.33 -11.46
N GLN A 92 8.93 9.64 -11.21
CA GLN A 92 8.77 10.18 -9.86
C GLN A 92 7.48 9.69 -9.19
N GLY A 93 7.63 9.14 -7.98
CA GLY A 93 6.50 8.66 -7.19
C GLY A 93 5.87 7.36 -7.71
N SER A 94 6.40 6.78 -8.78
CA SER A 94 5.95 5.51 -9.36
C SER A 94 6.70 4.33 -8.76
N MET A 95 5.97 3.28 -8.42
CA MET A 95 6.52 2.05 -7.84
C MET A 95 5.77 0.82 -8.35
N THR A 96 6.47 -0.30 -8.48
CA THR A 96 5.84 -1.60 -8.70
C THR A 96 5.54 -2.25 -7.35
N VAL A 97 4.32 -2.73 -7.19
CA VAL A 97 3.87 -3.49 -6.02
C VAL A 97 3.29 -4.83 -6.46
N ASN A 98 3.44 -5.84 -5.61
CA ASN A 98 2.66 -7.06 -5.76
C ASN A 98 1.29 -6.86 -5.09
N PHE A 99 0.33 -7.67 -5.50
CA PHE A 99 -0.97 -7.75 -4.85
C PHE A 99 -1.44 -9.20 -4.80
N GLU A 100 -2.21 -9.52 -3.77
CA GLU A 100 -2.95 -10.78 -3.66
C GLU A 100 -4.28 -10.55 -2.95
N PHE A 101 -5.37 -11.08 -3.50
CA PHE A 101 -6.70 -11.00 -2.91
C PHE A 101 -7.56 -12.21 -3.30
N GLU A 102 -8.64 -12.45 -2.58
CA GLU A 102 -9.68 -13.40 -2.98
C GLU A 102 -10.79 -12.65 -3.73
N ASP A 103 -11.19 -13.13 -4.91
CA ASP A 103 -12.28 -12.55 -5.69
C ASP A 103 -13.66 -13.01 -5.22
N TYR A 104 -14.74 -12.43 -5.76
CA TYR A 104 -16.12 -12.77 -5.36
C TYR A 104 -16.54 -14.21 -5.60
N THR A 105 -15.75 -15.00 -6.34
CA THR A 105 -15.98 -16.43 -6.56
C THR A 105 -15.20 -17.31 -5.59
N GLY A 106 -14.44 -16.72 -4.67
CA GLY A 106 -13.55 -17.43 -3.76
C GLY A 106 -12.22 -17.83 -4.41
N LYS A 107 -11.90 -17.31 -5.62
CA LYS A 107 -10.65 -17.61 -6.30
C LYS A 107 -9.60 -16.60 -5.89
N ARG A 108 -8.42 -17.10 -5.49
CA ARG A 108 -7.26 -16.27 -5.20
C ARG A 108 -6.71 -15.68 -6.51
N GLN A 109 -6.57 -14.38 -6.53
CA GLN A 109 -6.00 -13.57 -7.61
C GLN A 109 -4.72 -12.94 -7.08
N LYS A 110 -3.65 -13.00 -7.86
CA LYS A 110 -2.39 -12.37 -7.51
C LYS A 110 -1.70 -11.82 -8.75
N GLY A 111 -0.79 -10.90 -8.54
CA GLY A 111 -0.12 -10.22 -9.62
C GLY A 111 0.74 -9.07 -9.16
N TYR A 112 1.06 -8.20 -10.11
CA TYR A 112 1.76 -6.95 -9.84
C TYR A 112 1.17 -5.82 -10.69
N LEU A 113 1.36 -4.60 -10.20
CA LEU A 113 0.96 -3.38 -10.87
C LEU A 113 1.94 -2.26 -10.56
N ASP A 114 1.98 -1.26 -11.43
CA ASP A 114 2.63 0.01 -11.15
C ASP A 114 1.61 0.97 -10.54
N PHE A 115 1.97 1.57 -9.41
CA PHE A 115 1.19 2.57 -8.69
C PHE A 115 1.96 3.89 -8.60
N ASN A 116 1.31 4.99 -8.96
CA ASN A 116 1.88 6.32 -8.83
C ASN A 116 1.30 7.04 -7.60
N TRP A 117 2.15 7.28 -6.59
CA TRP A 117 1.75 7.91 -5.32
C TRP A 117 1.23 9.33 -5.48
N GLU A 118 1.75 10.11 -6.42
CA GLU A 118 1.34 11.52 -6.58
C GLU A 118 -0.04 11.66 -7.21
N THR A 119 -0.45 10.69 -8.04
CA THR A 119 -1.71 10.75 -8.80
C THR A 119 -2.75 9.73 -8.37
N GLY A 120 -2.34 8.68 -7.64
CA GLY A 120 -3.16 7.52 -7.35
C GLY A 120 -3.41 6.61 -8.56
N ALA A 121 -2.77 6.86 -9.70
CA ALA A 121 -2.96 6.08 -10.91
C ALA A 121 -2.34 4.68 -10.78
N ILE A 122 -3.00 3.68 -11.37
CA ILE A 122 -2.46 2.34 -11.54
C ILE A 122 -2.26 2.03 -13.03
N SER A 123 -1.21 1.27 -13.35
CA SER A 123 -0.87 0.87 -14.72
C SER A 123 -0.09 -0.45 -14.72
N ASN A 124 0.22 -0.98 -15.91
CA ASN A 124 1.04 -2.19 -16.10
C ASN A 124 0.59 -3.39 -15.23
N ILE A 125 -0.72 -3.59 -15.11
CA ILE A 125 -1.31 -4.67 -14.31
C ILE A 125 -1.06 -6.01 -15.01
N VAL A 126 -0.48 -6.96 -14.27
CA VAL A 126 -0.25 -8.32 -14.71
C VAL A 126 -0.76 -9.29 -13.66
N PHE A 127 -1.65 -10.19 -14.06
CA PHE A 127 -2.14 -11.29 -13.23
C PHE A 127 -1.31 -12.56 -13.47
N GLU A 128 -1.09 -13.36 -12.41
CA GLU A 128 -0.40 -14.66 -12.47
C GLU A 128 -1.34 -15.87 -12.54
#